data_AF-A0A836WMI0-F1
#
_entry.id   AF-A0A836WMI0-F1
#
_cell.length_a   1.000
_cell.length_b   1.000
_cell.length_c   1.000
_cell.angle_alpha   90.00
_cell.angle_beta   90.00
_cell.angle_gamma   90.00
#
_symmetry.space_group_name_H-M   'P 1'
#
loop_
_entity.id
_entity.type
_entity.pdbx_description
1 polymer ?
#
loop_
_entity_poly.entity_id
_entity_poly.type
_entity_poly.pdbx_seq_one_letter_code
_entity_poly.pdbx_strand_id
1 'polypeptide(L)'
;MAADAPGPFRAGRKRGGRRMSAGTHRAESAVDADARERFRAGLDRNFSVIAPAGAGKTRALVERIVALAERDQRSGSRCLAQLVVVTYTNKAAEEMQQRARSAMVARHLDFSVLALFNRAFFGTIHSFCLRLLQENAHLLGLPSRLNVLHPEDALWNDFVRHVSSVPGFLKGPEAECLRYMGMEEIFRLARSARPWWSPPECGSRPRVDISPILDFPEKGRGSANILRFKDVISAWYNIHENQPESFCGLPVVDKGGAKFEMTAARVLDPLKGWLGRLSWAAALKIAHAYRAYRVARGYLTYTDQIYLTHHLLHQRPEVLRRTRGQALIVLLDEAQDTDPLQFDILLEITRPEEAPCGWRRQPDPGPAPGRFCMVGDPQQSIYSERADLEYYGRVRRYLKRPPHGEEVTFEVTFRCDAAVVTFVNQVGPVILPGSGSQACFVRLQPRPGHAPGTVLRLAPQFPPSTS
;
A
#
# COMPACT_ATOMS: atom_id res chain seq x y z
N MET A 1 -71.73 41.49 39.77
CA MET A 1 -72.17 41.83 38.41
C MET A 1 -71.07 41.32 37.48
N ALA A 2 -71.19 40.08 37.01
CA ALA A 2 -71.89 39.64 35.78
C ALA A 2 -70.83 39.47 34.68
N ALA A 3 -70.45 38.23 34.35
CA ALA A 3 -71.07 37.38 33.30
C ALA A 3 -70.25 37.55 31.98
N ASP A 4 -69.96 36.57 31.13
CA ASP A 4 -70.58 35.26 30.94
C ASP A 4 -69.64 34.32 30.17
N ALA A 5 -69.85 33.01 30.40
CA ALA A 5 -69.25 31.89 29.68
C ALA A 5 -69.99 31.57 28.37
N PRO A 6 -69.49 30.61 27.57
CA PRO A 6 -70.39 29.72 26.83
C PRO A 6 -70.17 28.25 27.19
N GLY A 7 -71.26 27.60 27.61
CA GLY A 7 -71.43 26.14 27.64
C GLY A 7 -71.99 25.60 26.30
N PRO A 8 -72.60 24.40 26.26
CA PRO A 8 -71.94 23.19 25.75
C PRO A 8 -72.64 22.55 24.54
N PHE A 9 -71.92 21.75 23.73
CA PHE A 9 -72.55 20.80 22.81
C PHE A 9 -71.91 19.39 22.83
N ARG A 10 -72.65 18.52 23.52
CA ARG A 10 -72.93 17.08 23.32
C ARG A 10 -71.82 16.06 23.03
N ALA A 11 -71.82 15.06 23.92
CA ALA A 11 -71.11 13.79 23.85
C ALA A 11 -71.56 12.87 22.70
N GLY A 12 -70.58 12.27 22.01
CA GLY A 12 -70.73 11.06 21.21
C GLY A 12 -69.96 9.90 21.84
N ARG A 13 -70.67 8.88 22.33
CA ARG A 13 -70.10 7.58 22.74
C ARG A 13 -69.69 6.76 21.51
N LYS A 14 -68.54 6.08 21.60
CA LYS A 14 -68.15 4.72 21.10
C LYS A 14 -66.61 4.74 20.93
N ARG A 15 -65.79 3.70 21.14
CA ARG A 15 -65.92 2.30 21.58
C ARG A 15 -64.50 1.83 21.93
N GLY A 16 -64.37 0.98 22.95
CA GLY A 16 -63.24 0.09 23.30
C GLY A 16 -61.93 0.19 22.51
N GLY A 17 -60.93 0.86 23.08
CA GLY A 17 -59.53 0.75 22.69
C GLY A 17 -58.84 -0.34 23.52
N ARG A 18 -58.56 -1.47 22.88
CA ARG A 18 -57.82 -2.62 23.40
C ARG A 18 -56.42 -2.16 23.82
N ARG A 19 -56.05 -2.33 25.10
CA ARG A 19 -54.66 -2.18 25.58
C ARG A 19 -53.79 -3.17 24.81
N MET A 20 -53.03 -2.68 23.83
CA MET A 20 -51.93 -3.42 23.23
C MET A 20 -50.81 -3.47 24.26
N SER A 21 -50.48 -4.68 24.70
CA SER A 21 -49.30 -4.95 25.51
C SER A 21 -48.06 -4.46 24.76
N ALA A 22 -47.21 -3.71 25.46
CA ALA A 22 -45.89 -3.36 24.98
C ALA A 22 -45.09 -4.66 24.82
N GLY A 23 -45.04 -5.19 23.59
CA GLY A 23 -44.10 -6.23 23.21
C GLY A 23 -42.70 -5.65 23.33
N THR A 24 -41.89 -6.25 24.18
CA THR A 24 -40.44 -6.06 24.22
C THR A 24 -39.86 -6.35 22.84
N HIS A 25 -39.60 -5.29 22.05
CA HIS A 25 -38.77 -5.40 20.86
C HIS A 25 -37.37 -5.81 21.31
N ARG A 26 -37.05 -7.12 21.24
CA ARG A 26 -35.66 -7.54 21.18
C ARG A 26 -35.08 -6.91 19.91
N ALA A 27 -34.14 -5.99 20.05
CA ALA A 27 -33.40 -5.47 18.92
C ALA A 27 -32.80 -6.65 18.15
N GLU A 28 -33.18 -6.81 16.89
CA GLU A 28 -32.60 -7.85 16.03
C GLU A 28 -31.08 -7.65 15.99
N SER A 29 -30.34 -8.71 16.32
CA SER A 29 -28.88 -8.70 16.27
C SER A 29 -28.40 -8.61 14.82
N ALA A 30 -27.30 -7.90 14.58
CA ALA A 30 -26.65 -7.82 13.28
C ALA A 30 -26.36 -9.23 12.71
N VAL A 31 -26.53 -9.42 11.40
CA VAL A 31 -26.31 -10.72 10.73
C VAL A 31 -24.86 -11.21 10.85
N ASP A 32 -23.91 -10.28 11.03
CA ASP A 32 -22.48 -10.57 11.21
C ASP A 32 -22.04 -10.58 12.69
N ALA A 33 -22.98 -10.62 13.64
CA ALA A 33 -22.67 -10.56 15.08
C ALA A 33 -21.77 -11.70 15.54
N ASP A 34 -22.00 -12.92 15.06
CA ASP A 34 -21.19 -14.10 15.37
C ASP A 34 -19.75 -13.96 14.82
N ALA A 35 -19.60 -13.46 13.59
CA ALA A 35 -18.29 -13.18 13.00
C ALA A 35 -17.50 -12.13 13.80
N ARG A 36 -18.16 -11.07 14.27
CA ARG A 36 -17.57 -10.05 15.12
C ARG A 36 -17.18 -10.61 16.49
N GLU A 37 -18.00 -11.46 17.08
CA GLU A 37 -17.71 -12.07 18.38
C GLU A 37 -16.52 -13.04 18.29
N ARG A 38 -16.42 -13.85 17.23
CA ARG A 38 -15.23 -14.69 17.00
C ARG A 38 -13.96 -13.87 16.84
N PHE A 39 -14.02 -12.77 16.08
CA PHE A 39 -12.88 -11.85 15.97
C PHE A 39 -12.55 -11.17 17.30
N ARG A 40 -13.52 -10.84 18.14
CA ARG A 40 -13.30 -10.19 19.43
C ARG A 40 -12.73 -11.17 20.47
N ALA A 41 -13.32 -12.36 20.60
CA ALA A 41 -13.03 -13.31 21.67
C ALA A 41 -11.96 -14.35 21.31
N GLY A 42 -11.72 -14.61 20.02
CA GLY A 42 -10.70 -15.54 19.53
C GLY A 42 -9.28 -14.98 19.67
N LEU A 43 -8.81 -14.75 20.90
CA LEU A 43 -7.51 -14.11 21.13
C LEU A 43 -6.31 -15.02 20.84
N ASP A 44 -6.51 -16.33 20.81
CA ASP A 44 -5.47 -17.34 20.50
C ASP A 44 -5.52 -17.80 19.03
N ARG A 45 -6.21 -17.06 18.16
CA ARG A 45 -6.31 -17.34 16.71
C ARG A 45 -5.92 -16.13 15.88
N ASN A 46 -5.31 -16.39 14.74
CA ASN A 46 -5.02 -15.38 13.72
C ASN A 46 -6.27 -15.12 12.88
N PHE A 47 -6.43 -13.89 12.39
CA PHE A 47 -7.61 -13.51 11.61
C PHE A 47 -7.25 -12.74 10.33
N SER A 48 -7.98 -13.06 9.27
CA SER A 48 -8.17 -12.20 8.11
C SER A 48 -9.61 -11.70 8.11
N VAL A 49 -9.81 -10.41 8.38
CA VAL A 49 -11.15 -9.81 8.41
C VAL A 49 -11.40 -9.05 7.12
N ILE A 50 -12.45 -9.44 6.39
CA ILE A 50 -12.98 -8.69 5.25
C ILE A 50 -14.03 -7.73 5.78
N ALA A 51 -13.77 -6.44 5.67
CA ALA A 51 -14.63 -5.42 6.25
C ALA A 51 -14.81 -4.24 5.28
N PRO A 52 -15.90 -4.24 4.49
CA PRO A 52 -16.22 -3.18 3.55
C PRO A 52 -16.44 -1.81 4.18
N ALA A 53 -16.70 -0.81 3.35
CA ALA A 53 -16.81 0.58 3.76
C ALA A 53 -17.95 0.76 4.79
N GLY A 54 -17.61 1.36 5.93
CA GLY A 54 -18.57 1.58 7.00
C GLY A 54 -18.91 0.34 7.84
N ALA A 55 -18.25 -0.82 7.62
CA ALA A 55 -18.48 -2.03 8.40
C ALA A 55 -17.93 -1.99 9.85
N GLY A 56 -17.29 -0.88 10.23
CA GLY A 56 -16.76 -0.66 11.57
C GLY A 56 -15.39 -1.31 11.83
N LYS A 57 -14.49 -1.34 10.83
CA LYS A 57 -13.09 -1.83 10.93
C LYS A 57 -12.41 -1.39 12.23
N THR A 58 -12.26 -0.08 12.41
CA THR A 58 -11.62 0.53 13.59
C THR A 58 -12.33 0.16 14.89
N ARG A 59 -13.67 0.08 14.90
CA ARG A 59 -14.42 -0.33 16.09
C ARG A 59 -14.10 -1.78 16.46
N ALA A 60 -14.09 -2.69 15.49
CA ALA A 60 -13.79 -4.09 15.74
C ALA A 60 -12.35 -4.28 16.25
N LEU A 61 -11.37 -3.56 15.69
CA LEU A 61 -9.99 -3.54 16.18
C LEU A 61 -9.91 -3.05 17.63
N VAL A 62 -10.57 -1.92 17.94
CA VAL A 62 -10.65 -1.38 19.31
C VAL A 62 -11.27 -2.40 20.28
N GLU A 63 -12.38 -3.03 19.91
CA GLU A 63 -13.03 -4.06 20.74
C GLU A 63 -12.13 -5.28 20.98
N ARG A 64 -11.34 -5.69 19.98
CA ARG A 64 -10.34 -6.76 20.15
C ARG A 64 -9.19 -6.35 21.07
N ILE A 65 -8.69 -5.12 20.96
CA ILE A 65 -7.67 -4.57 21.88
C ILE A 65 -8.19 -4.56 23.32
N VAL A 66 -9.45 -4.17 23.51
CA VAL A 66 -10.07 -4.18 24.83
C VAL A 66 -10.25 -5.61 25.35
N ALA A 67 -10.62 -6.57 24.50
CA ALA A 67 -10.67 -7.98 24.90
C ALA A 67 -9.30 -8.53 25.33
N LEU A 68 -8.20 -8.11 24.68
CA LEU A 68 -6.83 -8.42 25.12
C LEU A 68 -6.55 -7.81 26.51
N ALA A 69 -6.98 -6.58 26.74
CA ALA A 69 -6.84 -5.92 28.04
C ALA A 69 -7.64 -6.62 29.15
N GLU A 70 -8.88 -7.01 28.88
CA GLU A 70 -9.73 -7.80 29.78
C GLU A 70 -9.14 -9.17 30.08
N ARG A 71 -8.41 -9.78 29.13
CA ARG A 71 -7.64 -11.01 29.37
C ARG A 71 -6.48 -10.73 30.32
N ASP A 72 -5.64 -9.72 30.02
CA ASP A 72 -4.50 -9.35 30.86
C ASP A 72 -4.92 -9.05 32.30
N GLN A 73 -6.07 -8.38 32.52
CA GLN A 73 -6.61 -8.16 33.86
C GLN A 73 -6.99 -9.46 34.59
N ARG A 74 -7.62 -10.41 33.89
CA ARG A 74 -8.11 -11.66 34.49
C ARG A 74 -7.00 -12.68 34.74
N SER A 75 -6.05 -12.82 33.81
CA SER A 75 -5.00 -13.84 33.89
C SER A 75 -3.64 -13.32 34.36
N GLY A 76 -3.48 -12.00 34.49
CA GLY A 76 -2.17 -11.39 34.77
C GLY A 76 -1.19 -11.51 33.59
N SER A 77 -1.67 -11.88 32.40
CA SER A 77 -0.83 -11.87 31.20
C SER A 77 -0.40 -10.45 30.84
N ARG A 78 0.64 -10.33 30.01
CA ARG A 78 1.20 -9.04 29.58
C ARG A 78 1.16 -8.89 28.06
N CYS A 79 0.16 -9.49 27.42
CA CYS A 79 0.00 -9.51 25.98
C CYS A 79 -0.15 -8.09 25.41
N LEU A 80 -0.80 -7.20 26.15
CA LEU A 80 -1.06 -5.83 25.70
C LEU A 80 0.22 -5.02 25.52
N ALA A 81 1.26 -5.28 26.32
CA ALA A 81 2.56 -4.62 26.15
C ALA A 81 3.33 -5.10 24.90
N GLN A 82 2.93 -6.23 24.32
CA GLN A 82 3.51 -6.84 23.11
C GLN A 82 2.73 -6.44 21.84
N LEU A 83 1.69 -5.60 21.99
CA LEU A 83 0.79 -5.22 20.91
C LEU A 83 1.49 -4.24 19.94
N VAL A 84 1.37 -4.52 18.65
CA VAL A 84 1.83 -3.69 17.53
C VAL A 84 0.65 -3.41 16.62
N VAL A 85 0.09 -2.21 16.72
CA VAL A 85 -0.99 -1.73 15.86
C VAL A 85 -0.40 -0.92 14.71
N VAL A 86 -0.63 -1.41 13.49
CA VAL A 86 -0.14 -0.82 12.25
C VAL A 86 -1.31 -0.24 11.46
N THR A 87 -1.23 1.04 11.13
CA THR A 87 -2.22 1.75 10.30
C THR A 87 -1.56 2.45 9.12
N TYR A 88 -2.37 2.92 8.15
CA TYR A 88 -1.87 3.65 6.99
C TYR A 88 -1.26 5.03 7.34
N THR A 89 -1.80 5.71 8.36
CA THR A 89 -1.30 7.02 8.81
C THR A 89 -1.07 7.05 10.32
N ASN A 90 -0.13 7.89 10.78
CA ASN A 90 0.10 8.12 12.21
C ASN A 90 -1.16 8.66 12.91
N LYS A 91 -1.92 9.55 12.25
CA LYS A 91 -3.18 10.08 12.79
C LYS A 91 -4.21 8.97 13.06
N ALA A 92 -4.35 8.01 12.14
CA ALA A 92 -5.26 6.88 12.33
C ALA A 92 -4.82 5.98 13.50
N ALA A 93 -3.50 5.79 13.69
CA ALA A 93 -2.97 5.07 14.84
C ALA A 93 -3.26 5.79 16.16
N GLU A 94 -3.02 7.10 16.23
CA GLU A 94 -3.32 7.94 17.41
C GLU A 94 -4.82 7.91 17.75
N GLU A 95 -5.69 8.07 16.75
CA GLU A 95 -7.14 7.97 16.94
C GLU A 95 -7.56 6.59 17.46
N MET A 96 -6.97 5.51 16.93
CA MET A 96 -7.25 4.15 17.39
C MET A 96 -6.77 3.93 18.83
N GLN A 97 -5.57 4.43 19.17
CA GLN A 97 -5.01 4.36 20.52
C GLN A 97 -5.90 5.10 21.53
N GLN A 98 -6.36 6.30 21.18
CA GLN A 98 -7.25 7.09 22.03
C GLN A 98 -8.59 6.39 22.24
N ARG A 99 -9.20 5.85 21.19
CA ARG A 99 -10.46 5.09 21.28
C ARG A 99 -10.33 3.85 22.15
N ALA A 100 -9.25 3.09 21.99
CA ALA A 100 -8.97 1.92 22.82
C ALA A 100 -8.82 2.31 24.30
N ARG A 101 -8.01 3.34 24.60
CA ARG A 101 -7.86 3.86 25.97
C ARG A 101 -9.21 4.27 26.57
N SER A 102 -10.00 5.07 25.85
CA SER A 102 -11.32 5.51 26.32
C SER A 102 -12.26 4.34 26.59
N ALA A 103 -12.24 3.31 25.73
CA ALA A 103 -13.05 2.12 25.90
C ALA A 103 -12.60 1.26 27.10
N MET A 104 -11.29 1.19 27.38
CA MET A 104 -10.74 0.52 28.56
C MET A 104 -11.15 1.24 29.85
N VAL A 105 -11.06 2.59 29.87
CA VAL A 105 -11.48 3.41 31.01
C VAL A 105 -12.98 3.29 31.27
N ALA A 106 -13.80 3.33 30.23
CA ALA A 106 -15.25 3.16 30.35
C ALA A 106 -15.65 1.77 30.92
N ARG A 107 -14.82 0.75 30.68
CA ARG A 107 -14.98 -0.59 31.25
C ARG A 107 -14.31 -0.77 32.61
N HIS A 108 -13.79 0.31 33.20
CA HIS A 108 -13.19 0.30 34.53
C HIS A 108 -12.03 -0.70 34.64
N LEU A 109 -11.21 -0.81 33.59
CA LEU A 109 -10.01 -1.64 33.64
C LEU A 109 -8.95 -1.01 34.56
N ASP A 110 -8.19 -1.87 35.23
CA ASP A 110 -7.23 -1.48 36.26
C ASP A 110 -6.10 -0.62 35.70
N PHE A 111 -5.56 0.25 36.56
CA PHE A 111 -4.44 1.12 36.21
C PHE A 111 -3.20 0.35 35.73
N SER A 112 -2.96 -0.85 36.29
CA SER A 112 -1.86 -1.73 35.85
C SER A 112 -1.99 -2.15 34.39
N VAL A 113 -3.21 -2.39 33.91
CA VAL A 113 -3.50 -2.76 32.51
C VAL A 113 -3.33 -1.56 31.59
N LEU A 114 -3.77 -0.37 32.02
CA LEU A 114 -3.50 0.88 31.30
C LEU A 114 -1.99 1.17 31.17
N ALA A 115 -1.20 0.83 32.19
CA ALA A 115 0.24 0.95 32.14
C ALA A 115 0.89 -0.03 31.14
N LEU A 116 0.35 -1.25 31.00
CA LEU A 116 0.76 -2.19 29.94
C LEU A 116 0.40 -1.65 28.56
N PHE A 117 -0.81 -1.09 28.41
CA PHE A 117 -1.28 -0.48 27.16
C PHE A 117 -0.37 0.65 26.68
N ASN A 118 0.16 1.46 27.58
CA ASN A 118 1.09 2.54 27.22
C ASN A 118 2.40 2.05 26.59
N ARG A 119 2.74 0.76 26.72
CA ARG A 119 3.92 0.15 26.09
C ARG A 119 3.66 -0.41 24.70
N ALA A 120 2.38 -0.59 24.34
CA ALA A 120 1.98 -1.03 23.01
C ALA A 120 2.43 -0.02 21.95
N PHE A 121 2.80 -0.54 20.78
CA PHE A 121 3.11 0.29 19.63
C PHE A 121 1.85 0.64 18.85
N PHE A 122 1.68 1.92 18.54
CA PHE A 122 0.67 2.45 17.62
C PHE A 122 1.37 3.34 16.61
N GLY A 123 1.26 3.02 15.32
CA GLY A 123 1.87 3.84 14.28
C GLY A 123 1.74 3.25 12.89
N THR A 124 2.53 3.79 11.97
CA THR A 124 2.72 3.19 10.65
C THR A 124 3.76 2.07 10.71
N ILE A 125 3.77 1.20 9.72
CA ILE A 125 4.83 0.20 9.57
C ILE A 125 6.21 0.84 9.38
N HIS A 126 6.27 2.01 8.75
CA HIS A 126 7.49 2.79 8.59
C HIS A 126 8.08 3.19 9.94
N SER A 127 7.28 3.75 10.85
CA SER A 127 7.75 4.09 12.19
C SER A 127 8.10 2.86 13.03
N PHE A 128 7.41 1.72 12.82
CA PHE A 128 7.79 0.45 13.44
C PHE A 128 9.16 -0.05 12.95
N CYS A 129 9.38 -0.04 11.64
CA CYS A 129 10.65 -0.40 11.01
C CYS A 129 11.79 0.51 11.46
N LEU A 130 11.55 1.82 11.51
CA LEU A 130 12.53 2.78 12.02
C LEU A 130 12.92 2.48 13.47
N ARG A 131 11.95 2.15 14.33
CA ARG A 131 12.21 1.75 15.72
C ARG A 131 13.09 0.49 15.78
N LEU A 132 12.77 -0.55 15.02
CA LEU A 132 13.58 -1.77 14.95
C LEU A 132 15.01 -1.47 14.46
N LEU A 133 15.15 -0.61 13.45
CA LEU A 133 16.46 -0.19 12.96
C LEU A 133 17.25 0.60 14.00
N GLN A 134 16.63 1.53 14.72
CA GLN A 134 17.27 2.30 15.77
C GLN A 134 17.78 1.41 16.91
N GLU A 135 16.99 0.42 17.33
CA GLU A 135 17.37 -0.56 18.37
C GLU A 135 18.54 -1.47 17.93
N ASN A 136 18.78 -1.62 16.62
CA ASN A 136 19.76 -2.57 16.06
C ASN A 136 20.78 -1.92 15.11
N ALA A 137 20.91 -0.59 15.12
CA ALA A 137 21.65 0.16 14.09
C ALA A 137 23.10 -0.33 13.91
N HIS A 138 23.78 -0.61 15.03
CA HIS A 138 25.17 -1.08 15.07
C HIS A 138 25.40 -2.39 14.30
N LEU A 139 24.40 -3.28 14.22
CA LEU A 139 24.52 -4.58 13.53
C LEU A 139 24.55 -4.43 11.99
N LEU A 140 24.08 -3.29 11.48
CA LEU A 140 24.11 -2.93 10.06
C LEU A 140 25.16 -1.87 9.74
N GLY A 141 25.99 -1.46 10.70
CA GLY A 141 26.91 -0.34 10.53
C GLY A 141 26.20 1.00 10.33
N LEU A 142 24.96 1.12 10.79
CA LEU A 142 24.18 2.35 10.70
C LEU A 142 24.54 3.31 11.84
N PRO A 143 24.46 4.64 11.62
CA PRO A 143 24.62 5.61 12.69
C PRO A 143 23.61 5.43 13.82
N SER A 144 23.98 5.80 15.04
CA SER A 144 23.13 5.65 16.23
C SER A 144 21.86 6.48 16.19
N ARG A 145 21.86 7.60 15.45
CA ARG A 145 20.68 8.44 15.21
C ARG A 145 20.25 8.30 13.77
N LEU A 146 19.02 7.83 13.59
CA LEU A 146 18.37 7.68 12.29
C LEU A 146 17.20 8.65 12.19
N ASN A 147 17.19 9.45 11.14
CA ASN A 147 16.18 10.44 10.82
C ASN A 147 15.44 10.04 9.55
N VAL A 148 14.15 10.35 9.50
CA VAL A 148 13.35 10.21 8.28
C VAL A 148 13.73 11.36 7.34
N LEU A 149 14.18 11.01 6.14
CA LEU A 149 14.40 11.97 5.08
C LEU A 149 13.04 12.38 4.50
N HIS A 150 12.67 13.62 4.69
CA HIS A 150 11.61 14.26 3.94
C HIS A 150 12.15 14.71 2.58
N PRO A 151 11.34 14.75 1.52
CA PRO A 151 11.80 15.06 0.17
C PRO A 151 12.52 16.42 0.16
N GLU A 152 13.84 16.37 0.10
CA GLU A 152 14.72 17.53 0.07
C GLU A 152 15.71 17.37 -1.07
N ASP A 153 15.65 18.29 -2.03
CA ASP A 153 16.65 18.37 -3.10
C ASP A 153 18.03 18.75 -2.57
N ALA A 154 18.12 19.29 -1.35
CA ALA A 154 19.37 19.73 -0.74
C ALA A 154 20.41 18.61 -0.65
N LEU A 155 20.06 17.45 -0.08
CA LEU A 155 20.99 16.34 0.10
C LEU A 155 21.34 15.66 -1.23
N TRP A 156 20.42 15.65 -2.18
CA TRP A 156 20.68 15.19 -3.54
C TRP A 156 21.65 16.12 -4.28
N ASN A 157 21.41 17.43 -4.22
CA ASN A 157 22.26 18.44 -4.86
C ASN A 157 23.66 18.44 -4.23
N ASP A 158 23.74 18.27 -2.92
CA ASP A 158 24.98 18.10 -2.19
C ASP A 158 25.73 16.84 -2.65
N PHE A 159 25.06 15.69 -2.74
CA PHE A 159 25.63 14.46 -3.30
C PHE A 159 26.13 14.67 -4.73
N VAL A 160 25.32 15.27 -5.61
CA VAL A 160 25.71 15.52 -7.00
C VAL A 160 26.96 16.40 -7.05
N ARG A 161 27.03 17.51 -6.29
CA ARG A 161 28.22 18.38 -6.25
C ARG A 161 29.49 17.63 -5.85
N HIS A 162 29.40 16.73 -4.88
CA HIS A 162 30.54 15.92 -4.42
C HIS A 162 30.91 14.79 -5.40
N VAL A 163 29.95 14.26 -6.16
CA VAL A 163 30.16 13.18 -7.13
C VAL A 163 30.59 13.72 -8.49
N SER A 164 30.12 14.89 -8.90
CA SER A 164 30.50 15.56 -10.15
C SER A 164 32.00 15.87 -10.24
N SER A 165 32.67 16.03 -9.09
CA SER A 165 34.12 16.24 -9.03
C SER A 165 34.96 14.96 -9.15
N VAL A 166 34.35 13.78 -9.19
CA VAL A 166 35.07 12.50 -9.24
C VAL A 166 34.68 11.74 -10.52
N PRO A 167 35.61 11.51 -11.47
CA PRO A 167 35.43 10.64 -12.66
C PRO A 167 35.23 9.15 -12.32
N GLY A 168 34.77 8.85 -11.11
CA GLY A 168 34.90 7.55 -10.46
C GLY A 168 33.73 6.61 -10.66
N PHE A 169 32.58 7.13 -11.10
CA PHE A 169 31.30 6.52 -10.79
C PHE A 169 30.82 5.48 -11.82
N LEU A 170 30.95 5.81 -13.11
CA LEU A 170 30.60 4.95 -14.23
C LEU A 170 31.90 4.54 -14.92
N LYS A 171 32.40 3.35 -14.56
CA LYS A 171 33.66 2.78 -15.09
C LYS A 171 33.44 1.47 -15.84
N GLY A 172 32.22 0.96 -15.85
CA GLY A 172 31.86 -0.26 -16.56
C GLY A 172 31.21 0.02 -17.91
N PRO A 173 30.66 -1.03 -18.57
CA PRO A 173 29.97 -0.89 -19.85
C PRO A 173 28.80 0.09 -19.82
N GLU A 174 28.21 0.32 -18.64
CA GLU A 174 27.14 1.31 -18.48
C GLU A 174 27.57 2.74 -18.82
N ALA A 175 28.86 3.08 -18.75
CA ALA A 175 29.35 4.42 -19.07
C ALA A 175 29.07 4.81 -20.54
N GLU A 176 28.92 3.83 -21.43
CA GLU A 176 28.64 4.06 -22.84
C GLU A 176 27.28 4.75 -23.07
N CYS A 177 26.35 4.69 -22.11
CA CYS A 177 25.09 5.46 -22.21
C CYS A 177 25.31 6.98 -22.25
N LEU A 178 26.40 7.49 -21.65
CA LEU A 178 26.74 8.92 -21.64
C LEU A 178 27.05 9.49 -23.01
N ARG A 179 27.39 8.62 -23.97
CA ARG A 179 27.53 9.00 -25.37
C ARG A 179 26.20 9.41 -25.98
N TYR A 180 25.08 8.86 -25.50
CA TYR A 180 23.75 9.04 -26.11
C TYR A 180 22.81 9.89 -25.26
N MET A 181 23.06 10.00 -23.95
CA MET A 181 22.14 10.61 -22.99
C MET A 181 22.84 11.59 -22.06
N GLY A 182 22.11 12.63 -21.66
CA GLY A 182 22.62 13.60 -20.69
C GLY A 182 22.63 13.03 -19.27
N MET A 183 23.59 13.47 -18.46
CA MET A 183 23.66 13.10 -17.03
C MET A 183 22.36 13.41 -16.27
N GLU A 184 21.65 14.49 -16.63
CA GLU A 184 20.39 14.86 -15.99
C GLU A 184 19.31 13.78 -16.14
N GLU A 185 19.24 13.11 -17.30
CA GLU A 185 18.28 12.05 -17.55
C GLU A 185 18.60 10.81 -16.71
N ILE A 186 19.88 10.47 -16.59
CA ILE A 186 20.35 9.37 -15.75
C ILE A 186 20.07 9.68 -14.27
N PHE A 187 20.29 10.92 -13.84
CA PHE A 187 19.95 11.37 -12.48
C PHE A 187 18.45 11.28 -12.21
N ARG A 188 17.61 11.66 -13.17
CA ARG A 188 16.15 11.51 -13.06
C ARG A 188 15.75 10.05 -12.89
N LEU A 189 16.36 9.14 -13.65
CA LEU A 189 16.18 7.69 -13.49
C LEU A 189 16.70 7.18 -12.14
N ALA A 190 17.86 7.65 -11.68
CA ALA A 190 18.43 7.25 -10.40
C ALA A 190 17.53 7.63 -9.22
N ARG A 191 16.83 8.77 -9.30
CA ARG A 191 15.87 9.19 -8.26
C ARG A 191 14.63 8.30 -8.20
N SER A 192 14.27 7.60 -9.27
CA SER A 192 13.13 6.66 -9.28
C SER A 192 13.53 5.24 -8.87
N ALA A 193 14.83 4.94 -8.81
CA ALA A 193 15.36 3.63 -8.44
C ALA A 193 14.88 3.15 -7.06
N ARG A 194 14.66 1.84 -6.94
CA ARG A 194 14.28 1.17 -5.68
C ARG A 194 15.43 0.32 -5.14
N PRO A 195 15.57 0.19 -3.81
CA PRO A 195 16.67 -0.50 -3.17
C PRO A 195 16.91 -1.96 -3.57
N TRP A 196 15.85 -2.67 -3.97
CA TRP A 196 15.86 -4.10 -4.30
C TRP A 196 16.03 -4.37 -5.80
N TRP A 197 16.19 -3.35 -6.63
CA TRP A 197 16.45 -3.53 -8.05
C TRP A 197 17.92 -3.83 -8.31
N SER A 198 18.15 -4.88 -9.11
CA SER A 198 19.48 -5.28 -9.54
C SER A 198 19.81 -4.68 -10.91
N PRO A 199 21.08 -4.31 -11.16
CA PRO A 199 21.49 -3.85 -12.48
C PRO A 199 21.27 -4.95 -13.52
N PRO A 200 20.71 -4.62 -14.70
CA PRO A 200 20.56 -5.59 -15.78
C PRO A 200 21.92 -5.92 -16.39
N GLU A 201 22.01 -7.06 -17.07
CA GLU A 201 23.15 -7.33 -17.93
C GLU A 201 23.18 -6.33 -19.09
N CYS A 202 24.32 -5.65 -19.23
CA CYS A 202 24.49 -4.63 -20.26
C CYS A 202 24.52 -5.26 -21.67
N GLY A 203 25.21 -6.39 -21.81
CA GLY A 203 25.44 -7.04 -23.11
C GLY A 203 26.31 -6.19 -24.05
N SER A 204 26.51 -6.68 -25.27
CA SER A 204 27.27 -5.98 -26.31
C SER A 204 26.42 -5.00 -27.10
N ARG A 205 27.09 -3.99 -27.68
CA ARG A 205 26.45 -3.01 -28.57
C ARG A 205 25.83 -3.71 -29.79
N PRO A 206 24.53 -3.53 -30.06
CA PRO A 206 23.90 -4.10 -31.24
C PRO A 206 24.38 -3.39 -32.51
N ARG A 207 24.47 -4.14 -33.62
CA ARG A 207 24.69 -3.56 -34.94
C ARG A 207 23.40 -2.88 -35.42
N VAL A 208 23.51 -1.66 -35.94
CA VAL A 208 22.39 -0.94 -36.55
C VAL A 208 22.54 -0.98 -38.07
N ASP A 209 21.50 -1.41 -38.78
CA ASP A 209 21.44 -1.34 -40.24
C ASP A 209 20.37 -0.33 -40.65
N ILE A 210 20.80 0.83 -41.17
CA ILE A 210 19.92 1.91 -41.58
C ILE A 210 19.37 1.78 -43.00
N SER A 211 19.78 0.77 -43.77
CA SER A 211 19.35 0.57 -45.16
C SER A 211 17.81 0.58 -45.32
N PRO A 212 17.01 -0.07 -44.44
CA PRO A 212 15.56 -0.01 -44.53
C PRO A 212 14.95 1.40 -44.42
N ILE A 213 15.65 2.34 -43.76
CA ILE A 213 15.25 3.75 -43.65
C ILE A 213 15.63 4.49 -44.94
N LEU A 214 16.85 4.27 -45.44
CA LEU A 214 17.35 4.93 -46.65
C LEU A 214 16.58 4.50 -47.90
N ASP A 215 16.19 3.22 -47.97
CA ASP A 215 15.45 2.65 -49.09
C ASP A 215 13.94 2.97 -49.04
N PHE A 216 13.46 3.61 -47.97
CA PHE A 216 12.04 3.90 -47.81
C PHE A 216 11.54 4.90 -48.89
N PRO A 217 10.42 4.64 -49.57
CA PRO A 217 9.98 5.48 -50.69
C PRO A 217 9.53 6.88 -50.25
N GLU A 218 10.06 7.91 -50.91
CA GLU A 218 9.70 9.32 -50.73
C GLU A 218 8.48 9.71 -51.57
N LYS A 219 7.31 9.16 -51.23
CA LYS A 219 6.08 9.37 -52.02
C LYS A 219 4.94 9.96 -51.18
N GLY A 220 4.16 10.85 -51.79
CA GLY A 220 2.93 11.40 -51.19
C GLY A 220 3.14 12.59 -50.24
N ARG A 221 2.09 12.96 -49.51
CA ARG A 221 2.12 14.03 -48.49
C ARG A 221 3.05 13.60 -47.35
N GLY A 222 4.26 14.16 -47.30
CA GLY A 222 5.29 13.85 -46.29
C GLY A 222 6.68 13.54 -46.85
N SER A 223 6.85 13.45 -48.17
CA SER A 223 8.14 13.14 -48.82
C SER A 223 9.29 14.06 -48.37
N ALA A 224 9.05 15.38 -48.26
CA ALA A 224 10.05 16.33 -47.79
C ALA A 224 10.53 16.05 -46.34
N ASN A 225 9.62 15.62 -45.45
CA ASN A 225 9.99 15.24 -44.09
C ASN A 225 10.74 13.90 -44.07
N ILE A 226 10.32 12.94 -44.89
CA ILE A 226 11.01 11.65 -45.03
C ILE A 226 12.46 11.87 -45.47
N LEU A 227 12.68 12.66 -46.53
CA LEU A 227 14.02 12.99 -47.02
C LEU A 227 14.87 13.67 -45.92
N ARG A 228 14.31 14.69 -45.25
CA ARG A 228 14.98 15.33 -44.11
C ARG A 228 15.37 14.34 -43.01
N PHE A 229 14.49 13.41 -42.64
CA PHE A 229 14.81 12.42 -41.61
C PHE A 229 15.84 11.39 -42.08
N LYS A 230 15.87 11.02 -43.37
CA LYS A 230 16.95 10.21 -43.93
C LYS A 230 18.30 10.91 -43.80
N ASP A 231 18.37 12.22 -44.10
CA ASP A 231 19.60 13.00 -43.96
C ASP A 231 20.06 13.07 -42.49
N VAL A 232 19.13 13.36 -41.57
CA VAL A 232 19.40 13.38 -40.13
C VAL A 232 19.93 12.05 -39.63
N ILE A 233 19.30 10.94 -40.02
CA ILE A 233 19.68 9.59 -39.58
C ILE A 233 21.00 9.16 -40.22
N SER A 234 21.27 9.53 -41.46
CA SER A 234 22.55 9.27 -42.12
C SER A 234 23.71 10.00 -41.44
N ALA A 235 23.52 11.28 -41.12
CA ALA A 235 24.50 12.07 -40.38
C ALA A 235 24.73 11.50 -38.97
N TRP A 236 23.66 11.15 -38.27
CA TRP A 236 23.73 10.48 -36.97
C TRP A 236 24.49 9.14 -37.05
N TYR A 237 24.19 8.30 -38.05
CA TYR A 237 24.80 6.98 -38.23
C TYR A 237 26.30 7.08 -38.50
N ASN A 238 26.73 8.09 -39.27
CA ASN A 238 28.15 8.36 -39.48
C ASN A 238 28.87 8.69 -38.16
N ILE A 239 28.26 9.52 -37.30
CA ILE A 239 28.80 9.78 -35.95
C ILE A 239 28.82 8.49 -35.13
N HIS A 240 27.71 7.73 -35.15
CA HIS A 240 27.54 6.49 -34.38
C HIS A 240 28.66 5.47 -34.66
N GLU A 241 28.97 5.23 -35.93
CA GLU A 241 29.98 4.25 -36.35
C GLU A 241 31.41 4.78 -36.27
N ASN A 242 31.65 6.03 -36.70
CA ASN A 242 33.01 6.52 -36.97
C ASN A 242 33.57 7.49 -35.92
N GLN A 243 32.75 7.97 -34.97
CA GLN A 243 33.16 8.96 -33.97
C GLN A 243 32.79 8.51 -32.54
N PRO A 244 33.52 7.54 -31.95
CA PRO A 244 33.18 6.95 -30.66
C PRO A 244 33.21 7.93 -29.49
N GLU A 245 34.06 8.96 -29.54
CA GLU A 245 34.19 9.99 -28.50
C GLU A 245 33.15 11.11 -28.61
N SER A 246 32.41 11.18 -29.72
CA SER A 246 31.41 12.22 -29.94
C SER A 246 30.06 11.86 -29.33
N PHE A 247 29.41 12.85 -28.73
CA PHE A 247 28.02 12.72 -28.32
C PHE A 247 27.14 12.38 -29.54
N CYS A 248 26.31 11.36 -29.39
CA CYS A 248 25.57 10.71 -30.46
C CYS A 248 24.12 10.45 -30.01
N GLY A 249 23.44 11.50 -29.54
CA GLY A 249 22.03 11.41 -29.12
C GLY A 249 21.12 10.77 -30.16
N LEU A 250 20.18 9.93 -29.71
CA LEU A 250 19.29 9.20 -30.61
C LEU A 250 18.42 10.16 -31.44
N PRO A 251 18.26 9.92 -32.76
CA PRO A 251 17.41 10.75 -33.59
C PRO A 251 15.93 10.54 -33.23
N VAL A 252 15.17 11.64 -33.24
CA VAL A 252 13.72 11.64 -33.01
C VAL A 252 13.01 11.79 -34.37
N VAL A 253 12.12 10.85 -34.69
CA VAL A 253 11.32 10.84 -35.92
C VAL A 253 9.85 10.93 -35.52
N ASP A 254 9.21 12.08 -35.76
CA ASP A 254 7.87 12.40 -35.25
C ASP A 254 6.89 12.92 -36.33
N LYS A 255 7.34 13.09 -37.58
CA LYS A 255 6.56 13.71 -38.67
C LYS A 255 6.81 13.09 -40.05
N GLY A 256 7.13 11.80 -40.09
CA GLY A 256 7.46 11.06 -41.32
C GLY A 256 6.29 10.23 -41.87
N GLY A 257 5.19 10.15 -41.14
CA GLY A 257 4.05 9.30 -41.46
C GLY A 257 4.24 7.90 -40.86
N ALA A 258 3.12 7.28 -40.45
CA ALA A 258 3.13 6.09 -39.59
C ALA A 258 4.00 4.93 -40.11
N LYS A 259 4.03 4.68 -41.43
CA LYS A 259 4.84 3.59 -42.02
C LYS A 259 6.35 3.86 -41.94
N PHE A 260 6.76 5.12 -42.15
CA PHE A 260 8.17 5.51 -42.05
C PHE A 260 8.60 5.52 -40.59
N GLU A 261 7.80 6.13 -39.71
CA GLU A 261 8.04 6.17 -38.27
C GLU A 261 8.19 4.76 -37.67
N MET A 262 7.31 3.82 -38.05
CA MET A 262 7.41 2.42 -37.65
C MET A 262 8.68 1.74 -38.18
N THR A 263 9.12 2.08 -39.40
CA THR A 263 10.35 1.55 -39.99
C THR A 263 11.58 2.05 -39.23
N ALA A 264 11.66 3.36 -38.99
CA ALA A 264 12.73 3.97 -38.22
C ALA A 264 12.75 3.45 -36.76
N ALA A 265 11.58 3.32 -36.13
CA ALA A 265 11.45 2.75 -34.79
C ALA A 265 12.02 1.33 -34.74
N ARG A 266 11.62 0.45 -35.67
CA ARG A 266 12.09 -0.94 -35.74
C ARG A 266 13.61 -1.05 -35.93
N VAL A 267 14.21 -0.19 -36.76
CA VAL A 267 15.66 -0.19 -36.98
C VAL A 267 16.43 0.25 -35.73
N LEU A 268 15.91 1.26 -35.01
CA LEU A 268 16.57 1.80 -33.81
C LEU A 268 16.23 1.04 -32.53
N ASP A 269 15.22 0.17 -32.55
CA ASP A 269 14.70 -0.53 -31.36
C ASP A 269 15.78 -1.37 -30.64
N PRO A 270 16.63 -2.17 -31.33
CA PRO A 270 17.68 -2.92 -30.65
C PRO A 270 18.65 -2.02 -29.89
N LEU A 271 19.04 -0.88 -30.49
CA LEU A 271 19.92 0.11 -29.86
C LEU A 271 19.21 0.77 -28.67
N LYS A 272 17.94 1.16 -28.80
CA LYS A 272 17.14 1.72 -27.71
C LYS A 272 17.02 0.75 -26.54
N GLY A 273 16.77 -0.53 -26.80
CA GLY A 273 16.68 -1.56 -25.77
C GLY A 273 18.00 -1.78 -25.04
N TRP A 274 19.13 -1.79 -25.76
CA TRP A 274 20.46 -1.87 -25.16
C TRP A 274 20.81 -0.62 -24.35
N LEU A 275 20.57 0.59 -24.88
CA LEU A 275 20.74 1.84 -24.15
C LEU A 275 19.87 1.91 -22.89
N GLY A 276 18.63 1.42 -22.96
CA GLY A 276 17.76 1.29 -21.80
C GLY A 276 18.39 0.47 -20.67
N ARG A 277 19.06 -0.65 -21.00
CA ARG A 277 19.79 -1.46 -20.02
C ARG A 277 21.01 -0.72 -19.46
N LEU A 278 21.81 -0.06 -20.29
CA LEU A 278 22.96 0.71 -19.84
C LEU A 278 22.57 1.87 -18.93
N SER A 279 21.61 2.70 -19.37
CA SER A 279 21.12 3.84 -18.61
C SER A 279 20.50 3.41 -17.28
N TRP A 280 19.84 2.26 -17.27
CA TRP A 280 19.31 1.67 -16.04
C TRP A 280 20.41 1.18 -15.10
N ALA A 281 21.43 0.48 -15.63
CA ALA A 281 22.59 0.06 -14.84
C ALA A 281 23.34 1.26 -14.24
N ALA A 282 23.54 2.33 -15.03
CA ALA A 282 24.13 3.58 -14.56
C ALA A 282 23.29 4.25 -13.47
N ALA A 283 21.97 4.37 -13.69
CA ALA A 283 21.04 4.94 -12.73
C ALA A 283 21.02 4.16 -11.40
N LEU A 284 21.03 2.83 -11.45
CA LEU A 284 21.06 1.98 -10.26
C LEU A 284 22.36 2.12 -9.47
N LYS A 285 23.51 2.21 -10.17
CA LYS A 285 24.78 2.53 -9.50
C LYS A 285 24.62 3.85 -8.74
N ILE A 286 24.16 4.92 -9.40
CA ILE A 286 24.05 6.26 -8.81
C ILE A 286 23.10 6.24 -7.60
N ALA A 287 21.95 5.57 -7.74
CA ALA A 287 20.98 5.41 -6.67
C ALA A 287 21.58 4.68 -5.45
N HIS A 288 22.38 3.62 -5.68
CA HIS A 288 23.06 2.91 -4.59
C HIS A 288 24.06 3.79 -3.86
N ALA A 289 24.85 4.58 -4.60
CA ALA A 289 25.79 5.50 -3.99
C ALA A 289 25.10 6.63 -3.24
N TYR A 290 24.01 7.18 -3.79
CA TYR A 290 23.21 8.17 -3.09
C TYR A 290 22.59 7.59 -1.81
N ARG A 291 22.06 6.36 -1.85
CA ARG A 291 21.57 5.67 -0.65
C ARG A 291 22.68 5.53 0.38
N ALA A 292 23.86 5.03 0.01
CA ALA A 292 24.99 4.92 0.92
C ALA A 292 25.39 6.28 1.51
N TYR A 293 25.43 7.32 0.69
CA TYR A 293 25.72 8.70 1.09
C TYR A 293 24.77 9.22 2.17
N ARG A 294 23.46 9.00 1.98
CA ARG A 294 22.41 9.40 2.94
C ARG A 294 22.43 8.57 4.20
N VAL A 295 22.50 7.24 4.05
CA VAL A 295 22.46 6.27 5.15
C VAL A 295 23.65 6.47 6.09
N ALA A 296 24.85 6.72 5.56
CA ALA A 296 26.04 7.03 6.35
C ALA A 296 25.89 8.30 7.21
N ARG A 297 25.00 9.22 6.82
CA ARG A 297 24.65 10.45 7.56
C ARG A 297 23.42 10.27 8.45
N GLY A 298 22.87 9.06 8.53
CA GLY A 298 21.71 8.75 9.35
C GLY A 298 20.37 9.16 8.72
N TYR A 299 20.30 9.42 7.41
CA TYR A 299 19.06 9.81 6.74
C TYR A 299 18.46 8.65 5.93
N LEU A 300 17.23 8.25 6.28
CA LEU A 300 16.52 7.14 5.66
C LEU A 300 15.23 7.61 4.98
N THR A 301 14.98 7.20 3.74
CA THR A 301 13.64 7.29 3.16
C THR A 301 12.73 6.23 3.76
N TYR A 302 11.42 6.36 3.56
CA TYR A 302 10.46 5.30 3.89
C TYR A 302 10.80 3.96 3.23
N THR A 303 11.23 3.99 1.97
CA THR A 303 11.67 2.79 1.25
C THR A 303 12.91 2.16 1.91
N ASP A 304 13.86 2.97 2.39
CA ASP A 304 15.03 2.47 3.11
C ASP A 304 14.63 1.79 4.43
N GLN A 305 13.65 2.35 5.16
CA GLN A 305 13.19 1.76 6.43
C GLN A 305 12.66 0.34 6.23
N ILE A 306 11.81 0.12 5.22
CA ILE A 306 11.27 -1.22 4.91
C ILE A 306 12.40 -2.14 4.44
N TYR A 307 13.20 -1.70 3.46
CA TYR A 307 14.26 -2.51 2.88
C TYR A 307 15.33 -2.93 3.90
N LEU A 308 15.84 -1.98 4.69
CA LEU A 308 16.86 -2.25 5.69
C LEU A 308 16.33 -3.11 6.84
N THR A 309 15.06 -2.95 7.23
CA THR A 309 14.45 -3.81 8.26
C THR A 309 14.29 -5.23 7.75
N HIS A 310 13.79 -5.41 6.52
CA HIS A 310 13.72 -6.73 5.90
C HIS A 310 15.12 -7.35 5.79
N HIS A 311 16.12 -6.57 5.39
CA HIS A 311 17.52 -7.03 5.33
C HIS A 311 18.08 -7.39 6.71
N LEU A 312 17.82 -6.59 7.74
CA LEU A 312 18.19 -6.86 9.14
C LEU A 312 17.67 -8.23 9.58
N LEU A 313 16.37 -8.48 9.41
CA LEU A 313 15.73 -9.72 9.85
C LEU A 313 16.25 -10.94 9.08
N HIS A 314 16.57 -10.79 7.80
CA HIS A 314 17.08 -11.88 6.97
C HIS A 314 18.58 -12.18 7.17
N GLN A 315 19.40 -11.17 7.44
CA GLN A 315 20.86 -11.33 7.55
C GLN A 315 21.34 -11.51 9.00
N ARG A 316 20.52 -11.17 9.99
CA ARG A 316 20.83 -11.28 11.42
C ARG A 316 19.82 -12.19 12.12
N PRO A 317 19.96 -13.53 12.02
CA PRO A 317 19.03 -14.48 12.65
C PRO A 317 18.83 -14.25 14.15
N GLU A 318 19.84 -13.79 14.86
CA GLU A 318 19.79 -13.44 16.28
C GLU A 318 18.80 -12.30 16.58
N VAL A 319 18.70 -11.30 15.68
CA VAL A 319 17.73 -10.21 15.82
C VAL A 319 16.32 -10.72 15.56
N LEU A 320 16.15 -11.54 14.53
CA LEU A 320 14.84 -12.11 14.20
C LEU A 320 14.34 -13.04 15.33
N ARG A 321 15.18 -13.94 15.83
CA ARG A 321 14.85 -14.81 16.98
C ARG A 321 14.46 -13.98 18.21
N ARG A 322 15.29 -13.00 18.59
CA ARG A 322 14.99 -12.09 19.70
C ARG A 322 13.66 -11.34 19.51
N THR A 323 13.37 -10.90 18.28
CA THR A 323 12.13 -10.19 17.97
C THR A 323 10.91 -11.12 18.08
N ARG A 324 11.01 -12.35 17.58
CA ARG A 324 9.97 -13.38 17.72
C ARG A 324 9.75 -13.80 19.18
N GLY A 325 10.82 -13.90 19.96
CA GLY A 325 10.78 -14.20 21.39
C GLY A 325 10.02 -13.14 22.22
N GLN A 326 9.85 -11.92 21.71
CA GLN A 326 8.96 -10.92 22.33
C GLN A 326 7.47 -11.28 22.21
N ALA A 327 7.14 -12.29 21.39
CA ALA A 327 5.78 -12.77 21.16
C ALA A 327 4.81 -11.66 20.72
N LEU A 328 5.28 -10.78 19.82
CA LEU A 328 4.51 -9.63 19.35
C LEU A 328 3.13 -10.03 18.81
N ILE A 329 2.13 -9.21 19.09
CA ILE A 329 0.77 -9.35 18.54
C ILE A 329 0.57 -8.21 17.54
N VAL A 330 0.52 -8.54 16.25
CA VAL A 330 0.32 -7.56 15.18
C VAL A 330 -1.16 -7.45 14.83
N LEU A 331 -1.68 -6.22 14.88
CA LEU A 331 -2.97 -5.85 14.31
C LEU A 331 -2.73 -4.88 13.15
N LEU A 332 -3.00 -5.34 11.92
CA LEU A 332 -2.85 -4.56 10.70
C LEU A 332 -4.20 -4.04 10.22
N ASP A 333 -4.36 -2.71 10.18
CA ASP A 333 -5.49 -2.03 9.55
C ASP A 333 -5.19 -1.69 8.09
N GLU A 334 -6.23 -1.57 7.27
CA GLU A 334 -6.15 -1.31 5.82
C GLU A 334 -5.15 -2.23 5.09
N ALA A 335 -5.24 -3.53 5.40
CA ALA A 335 -4.31 -4.54 4.90
C ALA A 335 -4.25 -4.65 3.36
N GLN A 336 -5.30 -4.24 2.65
CA GLN A 336 -5.29 -4.21 1.18
C GLN A 336 -4.31 -3.21 0.57
N ASP A 337 -3.84 -2.22 1.35
CA ASP A 337 -2.92 -1.16 0.89
C ASP A 337 -1.47 -1.42 1.32
N THR A 338 -1.20 -2.60 1.88
CA THR A 338 0.11 -3.00 2.39
C THR A 338 0.95 -3.64 1.28
N ASP A 339 2.19 -3.19 1.12
CA ASP A 339 3.09 -3.75 0.10
C ASP A 339 3.62 -5.14 0.48
N PRO A 340 4.10 -5.93 -0.49
CA PRO A 340 4.59 -7.29 -0.23
C PRO A 340 5.74 -7.39 0.80
N LEU A 341 6.69 -6.45 0.82
CA LEU A 341 7.82 -6.49 1.77
C LEU A 341 7.37 -6.10 3.18
N GLN A 342 6.42 -5.17 3.28
CA GLN A 342 5.76 -4.83 4.53
C GLN A 342 5.05 -6.03 5.15
N PHE A 343 4.27 -6.78 4.36
CA PHE A 343 3.69 -8.04 4.80
C PHE A 343 4.74 -9.05 5.24
N ASP A 344 5.80 -9.23 4.45
CA ASP A 344 6.89 -10.15 4.79
C ASP A 344 7.44 -9.83 6.19
N ILE A 345 7.72 -8.56 6.50
CA ILE A 345 8.22 -8.14 7.82
C ILE A 345 7.22 -8.49 8.94
N LEU A 346 5.95 -8.08 8.82
CA LEU A 346 4.96 -8.27 9.88
C LEU A 346 4.63 -9.74 10.14
N LEU A 347 4.60 -10.55 9.08
CA LEU A 347 4.40 -11.99 9.19
C LEU A 347 5.64 -12.64 9.78
N GLU A 348 6.84 -12.25 9.33
CA GLU A 348 8.09 -12.86 9.78
C GLU A 348 8.34 -12.69 11.29
N ILE A 349 8.04 -11.52 11.85
CA ILE A 349 8.23 -11.23 13.29
C ILE A 349 7.19 -11.92 14.20
N THR A 350 6.08 -12.43 13.63
CA THR A 350 5.01 -13.09 14.39
C THR A 350 5.09 -14.63 14.34
N ARG A 351 6.06 -15.18 13.60
CA ARG A 351 6.31 -16.63 13.50
C ARG A 351 7.00 -17.20 14.75
N PRO A 352 6.93 -18.53 14.98
CA PRO A 352 7.69 -19.19 16.04
C PRO A 352 9.18 -18.88 15.97
N GLU A 353 9.85 -18.82 17.13
CA GLU A 353 11.26 -18.42 17.24
C GLU A 353 12.19 -19.21 16.31
N GLU A 354 12.01 -20.53 16.26
CA GLU A 354 12.82 -21.45 15.46
C GLU A 354 12.34 -21.63 14.01
N ALA A 355 11.33 -20.87 13.56
CA ALA A 355 10.84 -20.98 12.18
C ALA A 355 11.95 -20.56 11.17
N PRO A 356 12.12 -21.28 10.05
CA PRO A 356 13.06 -20.87 9.01
C PRO A 356 12.71 -19.49 8.46
N CYS A 357 13.73 -18.67 8.23
CA CYS A 357 13.50 -17.32 7.75
C CYS A 357 13.02 -17.32 6.28
N GLY A 358 12.03 -16.47 5.97
CA GLY A 358 11.61 -16.24 4.58
C GLY A 358 10.19 -16.70 4.28
N TRP A 359 9.22 -16.10 4.98
CA TRP A 359 7.78 -16.28 4.79
C TRP A 359 7.35 -16.43 3.32
N ARG A 360 7.84 -15.55 2.43
CA ARG A 360 7.44 -15.53 1.01
C ARG A 360 7.69 -16.85 0.28
N ARG A 361 8.79 -17.55 0.62
CA ARG A 361 9.19 -18.80 -0.04
C ARG A 361 8.80 -20.02 0.78
N GLN A 362 8.89 -19.91 2.10
CA GLN A 362 8.62 -20.99 3.06
C GLN A 362 7.67 -20.45 4.14
N PRO A 363 6.35 -20.41 3.87
CA PRO A 363 5.39 -19.80 4.78
C PRO A 363 5.14 -20.63 6.04
N ASP A 364 5.47 -21.92 6.04
CA ASP A 364 5.26 -22.82 7.18
C ASP A 364 6.53 -22.99 8.06
N PRO A 365 6.38 -23.00 9.40
CA PRO A 365 5.17 -22.63 10.14
C PRO A 365 4.88 -21.13 10.00
N GLY A 366 3.61 -20.77 9.89
CA GLY A 366 3.16 -19.38 9.76
C GLY A 366 3.20 -18.61 11.08
N PRO A 367 2.56 -17.42 11.14
CA PRO A 367 2.41 -16.68 12.39
C PRO A 367 1.87 -17.57 13.50
N ALA A 368 2.47 -17.48 14.69
CA ALA A 368 2.01 -18.25 15.83
C ALA A 368 0.54 -17.90 16.16
N PRO A 369 -0.25 -18.83 16.70
CA PRO A 369 -1.67 -18.60 16.95
C PRO A 369 -1.91 -17.35 17.81
N GLY A 370 -2.82 -16.48 17.37
CA GLY A 370 -3.19 -15.24 18.07
C GLY A 370 -2.22 -14.06 17.88
N ARG A 371 -1.13 -14.24 17.11
CA ARG A 371 -0.08 -13.22 16.95
C ARG A 371 -0.25 -12.32 15.73
N PHE A 372 -1.10 -12.67 14.78
CA PHE A 372 -1.31 -11.85 13.59
C PHE A 372 -2.79 -11.72 13.23
N CYS A 373 -3.28 -10.49 13.11
CA CYS A 373 -4.61 -10.20 12.58
C CYS A 373 -4.52 -9.06 11.58
N MET A 374 -5.25 -9.18 10.49
CA MET A 374 -5.37 -8.14 9.48
C MET A 374 -6.83 -7.83 9.17
N VAL A 375 -7.14 -6.57 8.97
CA VAL A 375 -8.46 -6.06 8.58
C VAL A 375 -8.31 -5.27 7.29
N GLY A 376 -9.15 -5.56 6.31
CA GLY A 376 -9.10 -4.84 5.04
C GLY A 376 -10.30 -5.13 4.16
N ASP A 377 -10.32 -4.47 3.01
CA ASP A 377 -11.30 -4.69 1.95
C ASP A 377 -10.62 -4.65 0.59
N PRO A 378 -10.54 -5.77 -0.15
CA PRO A 378 -9.92 -5.77 -1.48
C PRO A 378 -10.65 -4.83 -2.46
N GLN A 379 -11.92 -4.48 -2.22
CA GLN A 379 -12.68 -3.54 -3.06
C GLN A 379 -12.26 -2.08 -2.85
N GLN A 380 -11.51 -1.77 -1.80
CA GLN A 380 -11.06 -0.41 -1.45
C GLN A 380 -9.60 -0.15 -1.83
N SER A 381 -8.90 -1.10 -2.45
CA SER A 381 -7.51 -0.88 -2.87
C SER A 381 -7.46 0.09 -4.05
N ILE A 382 -6.91 1.28 -3.80
CA ILE A 382 -6.76 2.37 -4.78
C ILE A 382 -5.29 2.75 -5.01
N TYR A 383 -4.36 2.13 -4.29
CA TYR A 383 -2.92 2.41 -4.37
C TYR A 383 -2.17 1.34 -5.16
N SER A 384 -2.57 1.09 -6.41
CA SER A 384 -2.04 0.02 -7.27
C SER A 384 -0.53 0.07 -7.53
N GLU A 385 0.10 1.24 -7.40
CA GLU A 385 1.57 1.39 -7.54
C GLU A 385 2.36 0.79 -6.35
N ARG A 386 1.69 0.54 -5.22
CA ARG A 386 2.33 0.10 -3.96
C ARG A 386 1.71 -1.18 -3.41
N ALA A 387 0.39 -1.29 -3.51
CA ALA A 387 -0.38 -2.42 -3.03
C ALA A 387 -0.43 -3.52 -4.08
N ASP A 388 -0.18 -4.75 -3.64
CA ASP A 388 -0.28 -5.95 -4.48
C ASP A 388 -1.46 -6.78 -3.99
N LEU A 389 -2.59 -6.63 -4.70
CA LEU A 389 -3.83 -7.36 -4.39
C LEU A 389 -3.66 -8.88 -4.51
N GLU A 390 -2.76 -9.35 -5.38
CA GLU A 390 -2.47 -10.77 -5.51
C GLU A 390 -1.76 -11.28 -4.25
N TYR A 391 -0.77 -10.52 -3.77
CA TYR A 391 -0.06 -10.81 -2.54
C TYR A 391 -0.99 -10.76 -1.31
N TYR A 392 -1.80 -9.70 -1.18
CA TYR A 392 -2.84 -9.61 -0.15
C TYR A 392 -3.77 -10.84 -0.17
N GLY A 393 -4.26 -11.21 -1.37
CA GLY A 393 -5.09 -12.38 -1.58
C GLY A 393 -4.39 -13.69 -1.20
N ARG A 394 -3.07 -13.78 -1.39
CA ARG A 394 -2.25 -14.92 -0.97
C ARG A 394 -2.17 -15.05 0.56
N VAL A 395 -1.87 -13.96 1.28
CA VAL A 395 -1.85 -13.95 2.75
C VAL A 395 -3.22 -14.31 3.31
N ARG A 396 -4.29 -13.74 2.76
CA ARG A 396 -5.67 -14.05 3.10
C ARG A 396 -5.99 -15.53 2.93
N ARG A 397 -5.68 -16.10 1.76
CA ARG A 397 -5.89 -17.55 1.49
C ARG A 397 -5.09 -18.44 2.43
N TYR A 398 -3.90 -18.02 2.85
CA TYR A 398 -3.10 -18.75 3.84
C TYR A 398 -3.79 -18.75 5.21
N LEU A 399 -4.13 -17.57 5.75
CA LEU A 399 -4.77 -17.43 7.06
C LEU A 399 -6.14 -18.12 7.14
N LYS A 400 -6.87 -18.20 6.03
CA LYS A 400 -8.16 -18.89 5.94
C LYS A 400 -8.07 -20.40 6.20
N ARG A 401 -6.91 -21.03 5.92
CA ARG A 401 -6.76 -22.49 6.01
C ARG A 401 -6.45 -22.90 7.47
N PRO A 402 -7.18 -23.84 8.07
CA PRO A 402 -6.76 -24.45 9.33
C PRO A 402 -5.41 -25.18 9.16
N PRO A 403 -4.51 -25.13 10.17
CA PRO A 403 -4.65 -24.52 11.50
C PRO A 403 -4.21 -23.04 11.57
N HIS A 404 -3.94 -22.38 10.45
CA HIS A 404 -3.24 -21.10 10.40
C HIS A 404 -4.04 -19.90 10.93
N GLY A 405 -5.38 -19.94 10.85
CA GLY A 405 -6.22 -18.83 11.31
C GLY A 405 -7.72 -19.01 11.00
N GLU A 406 -8.40 -17.88 10.86
CA GLU A 406 -9.78 -17.79 10.38
C GLU A 406 -9.93 -16.62 9.40
N GLU A 407 -10.84 -16.78 8.44
CA GLU A 407 -11.38 -15.65 7.69
C GLU A 407 -12.80 -15.35 8.16
N VAL A 408 -13.07 -14.09 8.48
CA VAL A 408 -14.41 -13.60 8.83
C VAL A 408 -14.77 -12.39 7.97
N THR A 409 -16.06 -12.23 7.69
CA THR A 409 -16.58 -11.12 6.89
C THR A 409 -17.54 -10.30 7.73
N PHE A 410 -17.39 -8.97 7.69
CA PHE A 410 -18.34 -8.03 8.26
C PHE A 410 -19.23 -7.49 7.16
N GLU A 411 -20.49 -7.92 7.15
CA GLU A 411 -21.44 -7.56 6.10
C GLU A 411 -22.22 -6.30 6.46
N VAL A 412 -22.34 -5.96 7.75
CA VAL A 412 -23.18 -4.87 8.22
C VAL A 412 -22.46 -3.53 8.16
N THR A 413 -23.01 -2.58 7.39
CA THR A 413 -22.56 -1.18 7.38
C THR A 413 -23.32 -0.33 8.39
N PHE A 414 -22.56 0.45 9.16
CA PHE A 414 -23.10 1.41 10.14
C PHE A 414 -23.11 2.84 9.61
N ARG A 415 -22.65 3.06 8.38
CA ARG A 415 -22.51 4.40 7.78
C ARG A 415 -23.66 4.75 6.83
N CYS A 416 -24.23 3.76 6.14
CA CYS A 416 -25.19 3.98 5.06
C CYS A 416 -26.60 3.48 5.42
N ASP A 417 -27.60 4.14 4.84
CA ASP A 417 -29.00 3.73 4.88
C ASP A 417 -29.35 2.66 3.82
N ALA A 418 -30.60 2.17 3.85
CA ALA A 418 -31.04 1.06 3.03
C ALA A 418 -31.07 1.41 1.55
N ALA A 419 -31.44 2.63 1.20
CA ALA A 419 -31.50 3.06 -0.19
C ALA A 419 -30.10 3.05 -0.80
N VAL A 420 -29.10 3.59 -0.08
CA VAL A 420 -27.69 3.54 -0.52
C VAL A 420 -27.19 2.10 -0.59
N VAL A 421 -27.43 1.28 0.43
CA VAL A 421 -26.99 -0.14 0.44
C VAL A 421 -27.63 -0.92 -0.71
N THR A 422 -28.93 -0.72 -0.97
CA THR A 422 -29.66 -1.37 -2.04
C THR A 422 -29.07 -1.00 -3.40
N PHE A 423 -28.84 0.30 -3.63
CA PHE A 423 -28.23 0.78 -4.87
C PHE A 423 -26.82 0.20 -5.07
N VAL A 424 -25.97 0.25 -4.05
CA VAL A 424 -24.60 -0.30 -4.11
C VAL A 424 -24.62 -1.81 -4.37
N ASN A 425 -25.55 -2.56 -3.76
CA ASN A 425 -25.69 -4.01 -3.98
C ASN A 425 -26.26 -4.40 -5.35
N GLN A 426 -26.96 -3.48 -6.03
CA GLN A 426 -27.44 -3.67 -7.40
C GLN A 426 -26.34 -3.40 -8.43
N VAL A 427 -25.57 -2.33 -8.23
CA VAL A 427 -24.53 -1.88 -9.17
C VAL A 427 -23.20 -2.62 -8.96
N GLY A 428 -22.86 -2.93 -7.72
CA GLY A 428 -21.59 -3.52 -7.31
C GLY A 428 -21.19 -4.77 -8.10
N PRO A 429 -22.04 -5.81 -8.21
CA PRO A 429 -21.71 -7.02 -8.98
C PRO A 429 -21.49 -6.78 -10.49
N VAL A 430 -22.05 -5.69 -11.05
CA VAL A 430 -21.85 -5.32 -12.46
C VAL A 430 -20.49 -4.68 -12.67
N ILE A 431 -20.05 -3.83 -11.73
CA ILE A 431 -18.75 -3.13 -11.80
C ILE A 431 -17.59 -4.05 -11.35
N LEU A 432 -17.85 -4.93 -10.40
CA LEU A 432 -16.88 -5.84 -9.79
C LEU A 432 -17.31 -7.31 -10.00
N PRO A 433 -17.27 -7.82 -11.24
CA PRO A 433 -17.67 -9.19 -11.57
C PRO A 433 -16.74 -10.27 -10.97
N GLY A 434 -15.56 -9.88 -10.46
CA GLY A 434 -14.61 -10.80 -9.83
C GLY A 434 -13.82 -11.66 -10.82
N SER A 435 -13.58 -11.18 -12.04
CA SER A 435 -12.77 -11.88 -13.04
C SER A 435 -11.27 -11.53 -12.91
N GLY A 436 -10.41 -12.55 -13.02
CA GLY A 436 -8.96 -12.37 -12.97
C GLY A 436 -8.45 -11.90 -11.60
N SER A 437 -7.72 -10.78 -11.59
CA SER A 437 -7.17 -10.14 -10.37
C SER A 437 -8.13 -9.13 -9.72
N GLN A 438 -9.33 -8.92 -10.28
CA GLN A 438 -10.29 -7.97 -9.76
C GLN A 438 -10.97 -8.51 -8.49
N ALA A 439 -11.13 -7.65 -7.47
CA ALA A 439 -11.82 -8.01 -6.23
C ALA A 439 -13.28 -8.40 -6.49
N CYS A 440 -13.75 -9.48 -5.85
CA CYS A 440 -15.17 -9.82 -5.83
C CYS A 440 -15.97 -8.82 -5.00
N PHE A 441 -17.17 -8.47 -5.45
CA PHE A 441 -18.08 -7.64 -4.68
C PHE A 441 -18.55 -8.35 -3.40
N VAL A 442 -18.34 -7.73 -2.24
CA VAL A 442 -18.92 -8.13 -0.96
C VAL A 442 -20.22 -7.35 -0.77
N ARG A 443 -21.33 -8.09 -0.59
CA ARG A 443 -22.63 -7.45 -0.37
C ARG A 443 -22.66 -6.76 0.99
N LEU A 444 -23.27 -5.58 1.01
CA LEU A 444 -23.51 -4.83 2.23
C LEU A 444 -24.89 -5.14 2.80
N GLN A 445 -24.99 -5.16 4.12
CA GLN A 445 -26.25 -5.26 4.84
C GLN A 445 -26.45 -3.99 5.66
N PRO A 446 -27.65 -3.42 5.67
CA PRO A 446 -27.93 -2.30 6.55
C PRO A 446 -27.90 -2.73 8.02
N ARG A 447 -27.50 -1.84 8.92
CA ARG A 447 -27.65 -2.10 10.37
C ARG A 447 -29.13 -2.30 10.73
N PRO A 448 -29.45 -3.22 11.66
CA PRO A 448 -30.82 -3.37 12.15
C PRO A 448 -31.41 -2.05 12.66
N GLY A 449 -32.67 -1.78 12.33
CA GLY A 449 -33.42 -0.61 12.83
C GLY A 449 -33.07 0.76 12.21
N HIS A 450 -32.37 0.83 11.08
CA HIS A 450 -32.07 2.11 10.43
C HIS A 450 -33.27 2.70 9.65
N ALA A 451 -33.20 3.99 9.29
CA ALA A 451 -34.17 4.66 8.42
C ALA A 451 -33.97 4.32 6.93
N PRO A 452 -34.99 4.47 6.06
CA PRO A 452 -34.91 4.12 4.64
C PRO A 452 -33.90 4.97 3.84
N GLY A 453 -33.51 6.14 4.35
CA GLY A 453 -32.65 7.09 3.62
C GLY A 453 -33.35 7.76 2.45
N THR A 454 -32.61 8.58 1.70
CA THR A 454 -33.12 9.21 0.47
C THR A 454 -31.97 9.39 -0.51
N VAL A 455 -32.12 8.87 -1.74
CA VAL A 455 -31.14 9.05 -2.82
C VAL A 455 -31.64 10.13 -3.76
N LEU A 456 -30.90 11.23 -3.87
CA LEU A 456 -31.19 12.32 -4.81
C LEU A 456 -30.32 12.16 -6.06
N ARG A 457 -30.96 12.00 -7.22
CA ARG A 457 -30.25 12.07 -8.51
C ARG A 457 -30.04 13.53 -8.87
N LEU A 458 -28.79 13.98 -8.83
CA LEU A 458 -28.41 15.28 -9.36
C LEU A 458 -28.21 15.13 -10.88
N ALA A 459 -28.86 15.98 -11.67
CA ALA A 459 -28.58 16.15 -13.09
C ALA A 459 -27.61 17.34 -13.23
N PRO A 460 -26.28 17.11 -13.27
CA PRO A 460 -25.34 18.20 -13.47
C PRO A 460 -25.61 18.84 -14.84
N GLN A 461 -25.92 20.14 -14.83
CA GLN A 461 -25.93 20.93 -16.05
C GLN A 461 -24.47 21.19 -16.43
N PHE A 462 -23.97 20.45 -17.41
CA PHE A 462 -22.67 20.75 -18.00
C PHE A 462 -22.80 22.00 -18.86
N PRO A 463 -21.81 22.92 -18.84
CA PRO A 463 -21.80 24.04 -19.76
C PRO A 463 -21.83 23.51 -21.20
N PRO A 464 -22.51 24.20 -22.13
CA PRO A 464 -22.54 23.79 -23.52
C PRO A 464 -21.10 23.68 -24.03
N SER A 465 -20.80 22.56 -24.70
CA SER A 465 -19.52 22.34 -25.34
C SER A 465 -19.24 23.50 -26.30
N THR A 466 -18.17 24.24 -26.05
CA THR A 466 -17.63 25.19 -27.01
C THR A 466 -17.07 24.38 -28.17
N SER A 467 -17.83 24.34 -29.26
CA SER A 467 -17.48 23.74 -30.55
C SER A 467 -16.38 24.51 -31.27
#